data_AF-A0A848FC00-F1
#
_entry.id   AF-A0A848FC00-F1
#
_cell.length_a   1.000
_cell.length_b   1.000
_cell.length_c   1.000
_cell.angle_alpha   90.00
_cell.angle_beta   90.00
_cell.angle_gamma   90.00
#
_symmetry.space_group_name_H-M   'P 1'
#
loop_
_entity.id
_entity.type
_entity.pdbx_description
1 polymer ?
#
loop_
_entity_poly.entity_id
_entity_poly.type
_entity_poly.pdbx_seq_one_letter_code
_entity_poly.pdbx_strand_id
1 'polypeptide(L)'
;MDGQRQPIPNFEMSTEISNLCIQCPHCEHEAEDFFEVLDPDVLDDMRCENCGQHFSFALMECHRCANEQVFTWPHEPSETALNMLTCEACKSTFRYCDEAEQNQKRWLG
;
A
#
# COMPACT_ATOMS: atom_id res chain seq x y z
N MET A 1 38.20 10.70 42.01
CA MET A 1 38.37 10.34 40.57
C MET A 1 37.02 9.84 40.13
N ASP A 2 36.16 10.79 39.85
CA ASP A 2 34.72 10.59 39.76
C ASP A 2 34.36 10.38 38.30
N GLY A 3 34.11 9.12 37.96
CA GLY A 3 33.72 8.69 36.62
C GLY A 3 32.32 9.20 36.29
N GLN A 4 32.25 10.32 35.58
CA GLN A 4 31.01 10.83 35.00
C GLN A 4 30.52 9.85 33.92
N ARG A 5 29.45 9.10 34.24
CA ARG A 5 28.65 8.39 33.23
C ARG A 5 27.88 9.44 32.44
N GLN A 6 28.18 9.57 31.15
CA GLN A 6 27.37 10.37 30.25
C GLN A 6 25.99 9.70 30.08
N PRO A 7 24.88 10.44 30.10
CA PRO A 7 23.58 9.89 29.78
C PRO A 7 23.53 9.51 28.29
N ILE A 8 23.08 8.28 28.03
CA ILE A 8 22.73 7.78 26.70
C ILE A 8 21.68 8.73 26.11
N PRO A 9 21.86 9.27 24.91
CA PRO A 9 20.82 10.06 24.27
C PRO A 9 19.61 9.13 24.03
N ASN A 10 18.44 9.55 24.51
CA ASN A 10 17.17 8.98 24.09
C ASN A 10 17.12 9.13 22.57
N PHE A 11 17.38 8.03 21.86
CA PHE A 11 16.98 7.91 20.47
C PHE A 11 15.46 7.84 20.52
N GLU A 12 14.80 8.99 20.41
CA GLU A 12 13.41 9.06 20.01
C GLU A 12 13.35 8.44 18.61
N MET A 13 13.14 7.13 18.60
CA MET A 13 12.83 6.36 17.42
C MET A 13 11.44 6.80 17.01
N SER A 14 11.37 7.96 16.35
CA SER A 14 10.21 8.39 15.59
C SER A 14 10.10 7.45 14.40
N THR A 15 9.66 6.22 14.64
CA THR A 15 8.95 5.45 13.63
C THR A 15 7.67 6.22 13.39
N GLU A 16 7.73 7.21 12.51
CA GLU A 16 6.57 7.68 11.80
C GLU A 16 6.05 6.44 11.07
N ILE A 17 5.14 5.72 11.72
CA ILE A 17 4.33 4.71 11.07
C ILE A 17 3.48 5.54 10.13
N SER A 18 3.89 5.61 8.87
CA SER A 18 3.07 6.17 7.80
C SER A 18 1.80 5.33 7.78
N ASN A 19 0.77 5.82 8.47
CA ASN A 19 -0.52 5.13 8.51
C ASN A 19 -1.05 5.14 7.09
N LEU A 20 -1.27 3.94 6.56
CA LEU A 20 -1.88 3.79 5.26
C LEU A 20 -3.36 4.14 5.39
N CYS A 21 -3.80 5.21 4.73
CA CYS A 21 -5.20 5.58 4.69
C CYS A 21 -5.81 5.06 3.38
N ILE A 22 -6.80 4.18 3.47
CA ILE A 22 -7.54 3.67 2.31
C ILE A 22 -8.88 4.41 2.25
N GLN A 23 -9.10 5.21 1.20
CA GLN A 23 -10.33 5.96 1.05
C GLN A 23 -11.38 5.18 0.26
N CYS A 24 -12.55 4.97 0.88
CA CYS A 24 -13.68 4.32 0.23
C CYS A 24 -14.19 5.18 -0.96
N PRO A 25 -14.24 4.63 -2.19
CA PRO A 25 -14.66 5.39 -3.37
C PRO A 25 -16.19 5.66 -3.41
N HIS A 26 -16.96 5.05 -2.51
CA HIS A 26 -18.42 5.20 -2.45
C HIS A 26 -18.89 6.28 -1.46
N CYS A 27 -18.18 6.46 -0.35
CA CYS A 27 -18.60 7.35 0.73
C CYS A 27 -17.48 8.23 1.30
N GLU A 28 -16.28 8.16 0.70
CA GLU A 28 -15.09 8.95 1.06
C GLU A 28 -14.57 8.71 2.49
N HIS A 29 -15.14 7.74 3.21
CA HIS A 29 -14.67 7.32 4.52
C HIS A 29 -13.28 6.68 4.40
N GLU A 30 -12.36 7.14 5.25
CA GLU A 30 -11.01 6.62 5.36
C GLU A 30 -11.03 5.42 6.30
N ALA A 31 -10.67 4.25 5.78
CA ALA A 31 -10.35 3.09 6.60
C ALA A 31 -8.89 3.24 7.07
N GLU A 32 -8.71 3.33 8.38
CA GLU A 32 -7.39 3.25 9.03
C GLU A 32 -7.17 1.80 9.47
N ASP A 33 -6.79 0.91 8.54
CA ASP A 33 -6.37 -0.44 8.95
C ASP A 33 -4.88 -0.46 9.26
N PHE A 34 -4.56 -0.29 10.55
CA PHE A 34 -3.19 -0.23 11.06
C PHE A 34 -2.43 -1.57 10.99
N PHE A 35 -3.09 -2.69 10.65
CA PHE A 35 -2.54 -4.03 10.80
C PHE A 35 -2.74 -4.97 9.61
N GLU A 36 -3.46 -4.55 8.57
CA GLU A 36 -3.59 -5.35 7.36
C GLU A 36 -2.24 -5.41 6.61
N VAL A 37 -1.73 -6.63 6.44
CA VAL A 37 -0.54 -6.88 5.62
C VAL A 37 -1.01 -6.93 4.18
N LEU A 38 -0.70 -5.88 3.43
CA LEU A 38 -1.02 -5.79 2.00
C LEU A 38 0.16 -6.26 1.19
N ASP A 39 -0.10 -7.16 0.25
CA ASP A 39 0.90 -7.50 -0.76
C ASP A 39 1.03 -6.32 -1.74
N PRO A 40 2.25 -5.80 -1.96
CA PRO A 40 2.46 -4.70 -2.89
C PRO A 40 2.13 -5.15 -4.31
N ASP A 41 1.60 -4.24 -5.11
CA ASP A 41 1.22 -4.45 -6.51
C ASP A 41 0.12 -5.51 -6.73
N VAL A 42 -0.54 -5.97 -5.67
CA VAL A 42 -1.71 -6.88 -5.71
C VAL A 42 -3.00 -6.08 -5.57
N LEU A 43 -4.00 -6.46 -6.36
CA LEU A 43 -5.35 -5.96 -6.20
C LEU A 43 -6.07 -6.75 -5.10
N ASP A 44 -6.57 -6.05 -4.10
CA ASP A 44 -7.31 -6.61 -2.97
C ASP A 44 -8.72 -6.01 -2.85
N ASP A 45 -9.59 -6.65 -2.09
CA ASP A 45 -11.00 -6.27 -1.93
C ASP A 45 -11.35 -6.02 -0.46
N MET A 46 -11.88 -4.83 -0.17
CA MET A 46 -12.29 -4.44 1.17
C MET A 46 -13.78 -4.08 1.21
N ARG A 47 -14.41 -4.28 2.37
CA ARG A 47 -15.75 -3.77 2.65
C ARG A 47 -15.67 -2.55 3.56
N CYS A 48 -16.19 -1.42 3.11
CA CYS A 48 -16.22 -0.19 3.91
C CYS A 48 -17.09 -0.35 5.16
N GLU A 49 -16.56 0.02 6.34
CA GLU A 49 -17.30 -0.05 7.61
C GLU A 49 -18.44 0.96 7.72
N ASN A 50 -18.31 2.11 7.04
CA ASN A 50 -19.31 3.18 7.09
C ASN A 50 -20.51 2.93 6.17
N CYS A 51 -20.28 2.58 4.90
CA CYS A 51 -21.37 2.38 3.92
C CYS A 51 -21.69 0.90 3.62
N GLY A 52 -20.86 -0.03 4.09
CA GLY A 52 -21.04 -1.47 3.87
C GLY A 52 -20.76 -1.95 2.44
N GLN A 53 -20.38 -1.06 1.52
CA GLN A 53 -20.08 -1.41 0.13
C GLN A 53 -18.71 -2.04 -0.01
N HIS A 54 -18.61 -3.01 -0.92
CA HIS A 54 -17.34 -3.57 -1.35
C HIS A 54 -16.68 -2.64 -2.37
N PHE A 55 -15.35 -2.56 -2.31
CA PHE A 55 -14.53 -1.83 -3.26
C PHE A 55 -13.16 -2.50 -3.35
N SER A 56 -12.51 -2.36 -4.48
CA SER A 56 -11.17 -2.90 -4.71
C SER A 56 -10.14 -1.82 -4.47
N PHE A 57 -8.95 -2.20 -4.03
CA PHE A 57 -7.83 -1.29 -3.81
C PHE A 57 -6.50 -1.98 -4.11
N ALA A 58 -5.46 -1.19 -4.36
CA ALA A 58 -4.11 -1.69 -4.54
C ALA A 58 -3.11 -0.69 -3.95
N LEU A 59 -2.10 -1.21 -3.26
CA LEU A 59 -0.93 -0.45 -2.85
C LEU A 59 0.17 -0.70 -3.90
N MET A 60 0.48 0.33 -4.69
CA MET A 60 1.47 0.21 -5.77
C MET A 60 2.79 0.85 -5.36
N GLU A 61 3.91 0.15 -5.57
CA GLU A 61 5.24 0.72 -5.36
C GLU A 61 5.83 1.22 -6.68
N CYS A 62 6.27 2.49 -6.71
CA CYS A 62 6.85 3.02 -7.93
C CYS A 62 8.27 2.49 -8.15
N HIS A 63 8.45 1.60 -9.13
CA HIS A 63 9.75 1.06 -9.54
C HIS A 63 10.86 2.09 -9.85
N ARG A 64 10.52 3.37 -10.02
CA ARG A 64 11.48 4.45 -10.33
C ARG A 64 11.92 5.25 -9.11
N CYS A 65 11.02 5.49 -8.16
CA CYS A 65 11.27 6.40 -7.04
C CYS A 65 10.94 5.78 -5.67
N ALA A 66 10.51 4.51 -5.64
CA ALA A 66 10.08 3.78 -4.46
C ALA A 66 8.93 4.47 -3.68
N ASN A 67 8.22 5.41 -4.30
CA ASN A 67 7.05 6.02 -3.69
C ASN A 67 5.88 5.03 -3.76
N GLU A 68 5.32 4.71 -2.60
CA GLU A 68 4.12 3.91 -2.45
C GLU A 68 2.88 4.79 -2.66
N GLN A 69 1.87 4.25 -3.34
CA GLN A 69 0.63 4.96 -3.60
C GLN A 69 -0.57 4.00 -3.56
N VAL A 70 -1.61 4.39 -2.83
CA VAL A 70 -2.88 3.66 -2.78
C VAL A 70 -3.78 4.11 -3.92
N PHE A 71 -4.42 3.15 -4.56
CA PHE A 71 -5.49 3.36 -5.53
C PHE A 71 -6.74 2.60 -5.07
N THR A 72 -7.91 3.21 -5.25
CA THR A 72 -9.19 2.58 -4.90
C THR A 72 -10.18 2.69 -6.06
N TRP A 73 -11.02 1.67 -6.21
CA TRP A 73 -12.02 1.57 -7.27
C TRP A 73 -13.34 1.03 -6.73
N PRO A 74 -14.50 1.56 -7.16
CA PRO A 74 -15.80 1.05 -6.76
C PRO A 74 -16.01 -0.46 -7.03
N HIS A 75 -15.32 -0.98 -8.04
CA HIS A 75 -15.33 -2.36 -8.51
C HIS A 75 -13.94 -2.72 -9.03
N GLU A 76 -13.68 -4.02 -9.22
CA GLU A 76 -12.44 -4.53 -9.83
C GLU A 76 -12.09 -3.77 -11.12
N PRO A 77 -10.94 -3.06 -11.17
CA PRO A 77 -10.50 -2.36 -12.36
C PRO A 77 -10.06 -3.33 -13.46
N SER A 78 -10.29 -2.95 -14.73
CA SER A 78 -9.71 -3.70 -15.85
C SER A 78 -8.18 -3.64 -15.85
N GLU A 79 -7.53 -4.67 -16.42
CA GLU A 79 -6.07 -4.71 -16.62
C GLU A 79 -5.53 -3.46 -17.35
N THR A 80 -6.28 -2.95 -18.33
CA THR A 80 -5.93 -1.70 -19.04
C THR A 80 -5.87 -0.51 -18.09
N ALA A 81 -6.80 -0.42 -17.13
CA ALA A 81 -6.82 0.67 -16.16
C ALA A 81 -5.64 0.57 -15.18
N LEU A 82 -5.28 -0.65 -14.74
CA LEU A 82 -4.10 -0.90 -13.91
C LEU A 82 -2.80 -0.51 -14.63
N ASN A 83 -2.68 -0.86 -15.90
CA ASN A 83 -1.52 -0.50 -16.74
C ASN A 83 -1.42 1.00 -17.06
N MET A 84 -2.46 1.79 -16.79
CA MET A 84 -2.49 3.24 -16.99
C MET A 84 -2.16 4.03 -15.71
N LEU A 85 -1.96 3.37 -14.57
CA LEU A 85 -1.64 4.04 -13.32
C LEU A 85 -0.28 4.75 -13.41
N THR A 86 -0.22 5.95 -12.85
CA THR A 86 1.01 6.78 -12.84
C THR A 86 1.34 7.25 -11.45
N CYS A 87 2.61 7.16 -11.08
CA CYS A 87 3.10 7.62 -9.79
C CYS A 87 2.95 9.15 -9.67
N GLU A 88 2.35 9.62 -8.59
CA GLU A 88 2.16 11.05 -8.37
C GLU A 88 3.48 11.81 -8.17
N ALA A 89 4.49 11.18 -7.58
CA ALA A 89 5.78 11.79 -7.30
C ALA A 89 6.67 11.96 -8.55
N CYS A 90 6.80 10.91 -9.38
CA CYS A 90 7.74 10.92 -10.52
C CYS A 90 7.07 10.84 -11.90
N LYS A 91 5.73 10.79 -11.95
CA LYS A 91 4.88 10.70 -13.15
C LYS A 91 5.18 9.51 -14.07
N SER A 92 5.88 8.50 -13.55
CA SER A 92 6.18 7.29 -14.30
C SER A 92 5.04 6.29 -14.13
N THR A 93 4.72 5.54 -15.18
CA THR A 93 3.69 4.50 -15.14
C THR A 93 4.11 3.38 -14.19
N PHE A 94 3.20 2.88 -13.36
CA PHE A 94 3.47 1.68 -12.57
C PHE A 94 3.60 0.46 -13.48
N ARG A 95 4.35 -0.54 -13.02
CA ARG A 95 4.39 -1.85 -13.70
C ARG A 95 3.54 -2.79 -12.87
N TYR A 96 2.28 -2.98 -13.28
CA TYR A 96 1.44 -4.00 -12.66
C TYR A 96 1.95 -5.38 -13.11
N CYS A 97 2.34 -6.22 -12.16
CA CYS A 97 2.72 -7.61 -12.41
C CYS A 97 1.70 -8.50 -11.73
N ASP A 98 0.75 -9.04 -12.50
CA ASP A 98 -0.26 -9.94 -11.99
C ASP A 98 0.41 -11.20 -11.38
N GLU A 99 0.41 -11.33 -10.06
CA GLU A 99 1.04 -12.46 -9.36
C GLU A 99 0.33 -13.80 -9.59
N ALA A 100 -0.87 -13.81 -10.20
CA ALA A 100 -1.55 -15.06 -10.54
C ALA A 100 -0.75 -15.92 -11.53
N GLU A 101 0.15 -15.32 -12.32
CA GLU A 101 1.10 -16.05 -13.18
C GLU A 101 2.33 -16.61 -12.42
N GLN A 102 2.69 -16.06 -11.26
CA GLN A 102 3.88 -16.48 -10.51
C GLN A 102 3.61 -17.69 -9.61
N ASN A 103 2.41 -17.81 -9.06
CA ASN A 103 2.09 -18.89 -8.12
C ASN A 103 1.91 -20.29 -8.79
N GLN A 104 1.72 -20.35 -10.12
CA GLN A 104 1.66 -21.62 -10.86
C GLN A 104 3.04 -22.28 -11.06
N LYS A 105 4.15 -21.55 -10.94
CA LYS A 105 5.51 -22.10 -11.17
C LYS A 105 6.16 -22.67 -9.91
N ARG A 106 5.59 -22.46 -8.73
CA ARG A 106 6.21 -22.83 -7.44
C ARG A 106 5.88 -24.25 -6.95
N TRP A 107 4.96 -24.94 -7.61
CA TRP A 107 4.52 -26.32 -7.27
C TRP A 107 4.80 -27.38 -8.36
N LEU A 108 5.46 -27.01 -9.46
CA LEU A 108 5.81 -27.92 -10.57
C LEU A 108 7.33 -28.07 -10.77
N GLY A 109 8.14 -27.64 -9.78
CA GLY A 109 9.60 -27.80 -9.76
C GLY A 109 10.05 -28.90 -8.83
#